data_AF-A0AAG5DTR7-F1
#
_entry.id   AF-A0AAG5DTR7-F1
#
_cell.length_a   1.000
_cell.length_b   1.000
_cell.length_c   1.000
_cell.angle_alpha   90.00
_cell.angle_beta   90.00
_cell.angle_gamma   90.00
#
_symmetry.space_group_name_H-M   'P 1'
#
loop_
_entity.id
_entity.type
_entity.pdbx_description
1 polymer ?
#
loop_
_entity_poly.entity_id
_entity_poly.type
_entity_poly.pdbx_seq_one_letter_code
_entity_poly.pdbx_strand_id
1 'polypeptide(L)'
;MSVVRIVIKTLPELSHNAQYRWVFGNATPIYANVTQEGLLCTISPVNERPTIGDGLDHMLVPMSVRSSEAIKDFVSRSLVFYDCSRHDSCRKFL
;
A
#
# COMPACT_ATOMS: atom_id res chain seq x y z
N MET A 1 3.46 -6.08 -15.54
CA MET A 1 3.80 -5.56 -14.20
C MET A 1 3.02 -4.28 -13.97
N SER A 2 2.26 -4.17 -12.90
CA SER A 2 1.67 -2.88 -12.47
C SER A 2 2.53 -2.34 -11.34
N VAL A 3 2.85 -1.04 -11.36
CA VAL A 3 3.67 -0.40 -10.32
C VAL A 3 2.83 0.67 -9.66
N VAL A 4 2.64 0.56 -8.35
CA VAL A 4 1.99 1.60 -7.55
C VAL A 4 3.08 2.46 -6.94
N ARG A 5 3.10 3.75 -7.28
CA ARG A 5 3.98 4.75 -6.65
C ARG A 5 3.19 5.54 -5.64
N ILE A 6 3.70 5.58 -4.41
CA ILE A 6 3.14 6.38 -3.32
C ILE A 6 4.22 7.37 -2.95
N VAL A 7 3.82 8.60 -2.61
CA VAL A 7 4.73 9.70 -2.28
C VAL A 7 4.24 10.34 -0.99
N ILE A 8 5.08 10.33 0.04
CA ILE A 8 4.78 10.93 1.35
C ILE A 8 5.74 12.10 1.57
N LYS A 9 5.20 13.33 1.55
CA LYS A 9 5.99 14.57 1.53
C LYS A 9 6.64 14.93 2.87
N THR A 10 6.05 14.51 3.98
CA THR A 10 6.52 14.86 5.33
C THR A 10 6.67 13.60 6.16
N LEU A 11 7.88 13.05 6.17
CA LEU A 11 8.29 11.99 7.09
C LEU A 11 9.38 12.52 8.03
N PRO A 12 9.37 12.13 9.32
CA PRO A 12 10.39 12.54 10.28
C PRO A 12 11.72 11.87 9.98
N GLU A 13 12.84 12.57 10.14
CA GLU A 13 14.17 11.98 9.97
C GLU A 13 14.34 10.75 10.86
N LEU A 14 14.98 9.72 10.30
CA LEU A 14 15.32 8.49 11.01
C LEU A 14 16.72 8.61 11.63
N SER A 15 16.98 7.83 12.67
CA SER A 15 18.31 7.69 13.26
C SER A 15 19.32 7.08 12.25
N HIS A 16 20.61 7.14 12.58
CA HIS A 16 21.65 6.48 11.78
C HIS A 16 21.35 4.98 11.59
N ASN A 17 21.26 4.55 10.33
CA ASN A 17 20.96 3.19 9.83
C ASN A 17 19.51 2.73 9.87
N ALA A 18 18.58 3.55 10.34
CA ALA A 18 17.17 3.20 10.27
C ALA A 18 16.60 3.42 8.87
N GLN A 19 15.69 2.53 8.47
CA GLN A 19 15.05 2.56 7.16
C GLN A 19 13.54 2.51 7.31
N TYR A 20 12.82 3.14 6.38
CA TYR A 20 11.37 2.98 6.34
C TYR A 20 11.00 1.62 5.77
N ARG A 21 10.00 1.02 6.39
CA ARG A 21 9.33 -0.17 5.94
C ARG A 21 7.91 0.14 5.58
N TRP A 22 7.51 -0.43 4.47
CA TRP A 22 6.15 -0.45 3.98
C TRP A 22 5.47 -1.71 4.43
N VAL A 23 4.29 -1.58 5.03
CA VAL A 23 3.45 -2.69 5.45
C VAL A 23 2.17 -2.65 4.63
N PHE A 24 1.83 -3.78 4.03
CA PHE A 24 0.67 -3.91 3.15
C PHE A 24 -0.17 -5.10 3.60
N GLY A 25 -1.32 -4.84 4.22
CA GLY A 25 -2.17 -5.87 4.81
C GLY A 25 -1.38 -6.73 5.80
N ASN A 26 -1.44 -8.04 5.58
CA ASN A 26 -0.69 -9.05 6.34
C ASN A 26 0.59 -9.51 5.61
N ALA A 27 0.98 -8.85 4.52
CA ALA A 27 2.18 -9.20 3.76
C ALA A 27 3.45 -8.85 4.54
N THR A 28 4.56 -9.48 4.18
CA THR A 28 5.86 -9.18 4.77
C THR A 28 6.24 -7.73 4.47
N PRO A 29 6.67 -6.94 5.48
CA PRO A 29 7.07 -5.57 5.26
C PRO A 29 8.23 -5.47 4.27
N ILE A 30 8.14 -4.55 3.31
CA ILE A 30 9.19 -4.31 2.31
C ILE A 30 9.94 -3.00 2.61
N TYR A 31 11.21 -2.94 2.22
CA TYR A 31 12.00 -1.71 2.35
C TYR A 31 11.53 -0.66 1.36
N ALA A 32 11.42 0.58 1.85
CA ALA A 32 11.01 1.72 1.05
C ALA A 32 12.21 2.59 0.68
N ASN A 33 12.23 3.11 -0.54
CA ASN A 33 13.28 4.00 -1.00
C ASN A 33 12.94 5.44 -0.65
N VAL A 34 13.83 6.11 0.08
CA VAL A 34 13.72 7.55 0.34
C VAL A 34 14.22 8.30 -0.90
N THR A 35 13.41 9.20 -1.41
CA THR A 35 13.66 10.04 -2.59
C THR A 35 13.50 11.52 -2.20
N GLN A 36 13.93 12.44 -3.07
CA GLN A 36 13.77 13.87 -2.82
C GLN A 36 12.30 14.28 -2.74
N GLU A 37 11.40 13.60 -3.44
CA GLU A 37 9.96 13.90 -3.40
C GLU A 37 9.23 13.23 -2.22
N GLY A 38 9.89 12.33 -1.48
CA GLY A 38 9.31 11.61 -0.36
C GLY A 38 9.70 10.12 -0.33
N LEU A 39 8.81 9.28 0.20
CA LEU A 39 9.02 7.83 0.23
C LEU A 39 8.45 7.15 -1.01
N LEU A 40 9.22 6.28 -1.68
CA LEU A 40 8.80 5.48 -2.82
C LEU A 40 8.86 3.98 -2.52
N CYS A 41 7.75 3.29 -2.77
CA CYS A 41 7.65 1.83 -2.69
C CYS A 41 7.20 1.27 -4.03
N THR A 42 7.68 0.09 -4.38
CA THR A 42 7.20 -0.66 -5.54
C THR A 42 6.56 -1.93 -5.05
N ILE A 43 5.24 -1.98 -5.08
CA ILE A 43 4.48 -3.19 -4.83
C ILE A 43 4.24 -3.83 -6.20
N SER A 44 4.39 -5.14 -6.33
CA SER A 44 3.89 -5.89 -7.49
C SER A 44 2.50 -6.43 -7.14
N PRO A 45 1.43 -5.65 -7.36
CA PRO A 45 0.09 -5.94 -6.87
C PRO A 45 -0.55 -7.13 -7.58
N VAL A 46 0.17 -7.89 -8.42
CA VAL A 46 -0.39 -9.08 -9.09
C VAL A 46 -0.29 -10.30 -8.17
N ASN A 47 0.84 -10.48 -7.48
CA ASN A 47 1.09 -11.69 -6.67
C ASN A 47 0.51 -11.57 -5.25
N GLU A 48 0.38 -10.34 -4.76
CA GLU A 48 -0.16 -10.03 -3.43
C GLU A 48 -1.58 -9.45 -3.52
N ARG A 49 -2.21 -9.58 -4.70
CA ARG A 49 -3.57 -9.08 -4.94
C ARG A 49 -4.51 -9.86 -4.04
N PRO A 50 -5.19 -9.21 -3.10
CA PRO A 50 -6.07 -9.92 -2.19
C PRO A 50 -7.33 -10.37 -2.94
N THR A 51 -7.87 -11.52 -2.53
CA THR A 51 -9.12 -12.04 -3.10
C THR A 51 -10.29 -11.22 -2.57
N ILE A 52 -11.05 -10.59 -3.47
CA ILE A 52 -12.29 -9.92 -3.10
C ILE A 52 -13.32 -11.00 -2.74
N GLY A 53 -13.94 -10.87 -1.56
CA GLY A 53 -14.95 -11.82 -1.08
C GLY A 53 -16.18 -11.87 -1.99
N ASP A 54 -16.93 -12.97 -1.91
CA ASP A 54 -18.14 -13.15 -2.71
C ASP A 54 -19.19 -12.08 -2.38
N GLY A 55 -19.83 -11.55 -3.43
CA GLY A 55 -20.82 -10.47 -3.29
C GLY A 55 -20.24 -9.07 -3.05
N LEU A 56 -18.92 -8.92 -2.97
CA LEU A 56 -18.24 -7.63 -2.88
C LEU A 56 -17.61 -7.25 -4.23
N ASP A 57 -17.61 -5.95 -4.54
CA ASP A 57 -16.92 -5.35 -5.69
C ASP A 57 -15.57 -4.75 -5.34
N HIS A 58 -15.36 -4.49 -4.05
CA HIS A 58 -14.14 -3.90 -3.53
C HIS A 58 -13.72 -4.48 -2.19
N MET A 59 -12.46 -4.29 -1.85
CA MET A 59 -11.97 -4.53 -0.50
C MET A 59 -10.93 -3.50 -0.09
N LEU A 60 -10.86 -3.25 1.21
CA LEU A 60 -9.90 -2.34 1.83
C LEU A 60 -8.70 -3.12 2.34
N VAL A 61 -7.51 -2.75 1.88
CA VAL A 61 -6.25 -3.29 2.41
C VAL A 61 -5.58 -2.22 3.26
N PRO A 62 -5.40 -2.44 4.57
CA PRO A 62 -4.70 -1.50 5.40
C PRO A 62 -3.23 -1.43 4.96
N MET A 63 -2.69 -0.23 4.97
CA MET A 63 -1.32 0.04 4.57
C MET A 63 -0.70 1.03 5.53
N SER A 64 0.55 0.79 5.90
CA SER A 64 1.27 1.69 6.78
C SER A 64 2.76 1.79 6.48
N VAL A 65 3.33 2.91 6.94
CA VAL A 65 4.76 3.18 6.89
C VAL A 65 5.28 3.28 8.31
N ARG A 66 6.30 2.49 8.64
CA ARG A 66 6.99 2.51 9.94
C ARG A 66 8.49 2.54 9.75
N SER A 67 9.26 2.89 10.78
CA SER A 67 10.72 2.71 10.73
C SER A 67 11.07 1.26 11.05
N SER A 68 12.28 0.86 10.70
CA SER A 68 12.86 -0.42 11.12
C SER A 68 13.08 -0.53 12.62
N GLU A 69 13.07 0.60 13.34
CA GLU A 69 13.33 0.68 14.78
C GLU A 69 12.05 0.74 15.61
N ALA A 70 10.98 1.29 15.05
CA ALA A 70 9.74 1.55 15.76
C ALA A 70 8.64 0.59 15.32
N ILE A 71 7.88 0.12 16.31
CA ILE A 71 6.64 -0.63 16.08
C ILE A 71 5.50 0.33 15.66
N LYS A 72 5.64 1.63 15.95
CA LYS A 72 4.64 2.65 15.65
C LYS A 72 4.66 3.06 14.17
N ASP A 73 3.48 3.07 13.57
CA ASP A 73 3.27 3.55 12.21
C ASP A 73 3.27 5.09 12.16
N PHE A 74 4.00 5.67 11.21
CA PHE A 74 4.00 7.11 10.92
C PHE A 74 2.81 7.52 10.08
N VAL A 75 2.43 6.66 9.13
CA VAL A 75 1.28 6.85 8.25
C VAL A 75 0.51 5.55 8.23
N SER A 76 -0.82 5.63 8.35
CA SER A 76 -1.72 4.48 8.21
C SER A 76 -2.94 4.90 7.41
N ARG A 77 -3.17 4.20 6.28
CA ARG A 77 -4.26 4.45 5.33
C ARG A 77 -4.70 3.13 4.71
N SER A 78 -5.97 3.04 4.32
CA SER A 78 -6.46 1.90 3.56
C SER A 78 -6.39 2.18 2.06
N LEU A 79 -5.90 1.22 1.29
CA LEU A 79 -6.00 1.20 -0.17
C LEU A 79 -7.24 0.40 -0.57
N VAL A 80 -7.96 0.87 -1.59
CA VAL A 80 -9.14 0.17 -2.11
C VAL A 80 -8.77 -0.62 -3.34
N PHE A 81 -9.06 -1.91 -3.33
CA PHE A 81 -8.92 -2.81 -4.47
C PHE A 81 -10.30 -3.09 -5.03
N TYR A 82 -10.51 -2.80 -6.31
CA TYR A 82 -11.75 -3.05 -7.02
C TYR A 82 -11.58 -4.19 -8.02
N ASP A 83 -12.59 -5.04 -8.17
CA ASP A 83 -12.67 -6.02 -9.24
C ASP A 83 -13.81 -5.68 -10.19
N CYS A 84 -13.44 -4.99 -11.26
CA CYS A 84 -14.35 -4.57 -12.31
C CYS A 84 -15.01 -5.76 -13.05
N SER A 85 -14.43 -6.96 -13.01
CA SER A 85 -15.01 -8.15 -13.66
C SER A 85 -16.27 -8.65 -12.96
N ARG A 86 -16.50 -8.24 -11.71
CA ARG A 86 -17.72 -8.59 -10.95
C ARG A 86 -18.91 -7.70 -11.24
N HIS A 87 -18.74 -6.69 -12.09
CA HIS A 87 -19.80 -5.78 -12.49
C HIS A 87 -20.42 -6.26 -13.82
N ASP A 88 -21.37 -7.19 -13.73
CA ASP A 88 -22.04 -7.83 -14.88
C ASP A 88 -22.99 -6.91 -15.69
N SER A 89 -22.96 -5.59 -15.52
CA SER A 89 -23.81 -4.72 -16.36
C SER A 89 -23.26 -3.31 -16.55
N CYS A 90 -23.48 -2.80 -17.76
CA CYS A 90 -23.03 -1.55 -18.36
C CYS A 90 -23.40 -0.24 -17.59
N ARG A 91 -23.96 -0.33 -16.38
CA ARG A 91 -24.52 0.80 -15.62
C ARG A 91 -23.90 1.03 -14.23
N LYS A 92 -22.93 0.21 -13.82
CA LYS A 92 -22.30 0.30 -12.49
C LYS A 92 -21.01 1.14 -12.43
N PHE A 93 -20.60 1.76 -13.54
CA PHE A 93 -19.51 2.73 -13.56
C PHE A 93 -20.10 4.15 -13.58
N LEU A 94 -20.20 4.78 -12.41
CA LEU A 94 -20.48 6.22 -12.24
C LEU A 94 -19.45 6.81 -11.28
#